data_AF-A0A530ZN34-F1
#
_entry.id   AF-A0A530ZN34-F1
#
_cell.length_a   1.000
_cell.length_b   1.000
_cell.length_c   1.000
_cell.angle_alpha   90.00
_cell.angle_beta   90.00
_cell.angle_gamma   90.00
#
_symmetry.space_group_name_H-M   'P 1'
#
loop_
_entity.id
_entity.type
_entity.pdbx_description
1 polymer ?
#
loop_
_entity_poly.entity_id
_entity_poly.type
_entity_poly.pdbx_seq_one_letter_code
_entity_poly.pdbx_strand_id
1 'polypeptide(L)'
;IGKGAHLDALMAEVMGKEGGICKGRGGSMHFADRSVGIISESAIVGGGIPLATGCAFSARVRGIDQVTLCFFGDGAVNQGTFHESLNMA
;
A
#
# COMPACT_ATOMS: atom_id res chain seq x y z
N ILE A 1 0.55 -7.75 9.88
CA ILE A 1 0.34 -8.94 10.72
C ILE A 1 0.34 -10.23 9.88
N GLY A 2 -0.65 -10.47 9.01
CA GLY A 2 -0.69 -11.72 8.21
C GLY A 2 0.52 -11.99 7.30
N LYS A 3 1.24 -10.94 6.89
CA LYS A 3 2.50 -11.03 6.13
C LYS A 3 3.78 -11.03 6.99
N GLY A 4 3.67 -11.10 8.32
CA GLY A 4 4.82 -11.13 9.24
C GLY A 4 5.27 -9.77 9.80
N ALA A 5 4.54 -8.68 9.55
CA ALA A 5 4.88 -7.37 10.15
C ALA A 5 4.84 -7.42 11.69
N HIS A 6 5.86 -6.86 12.34
CA HIS A 6 5.99 -6.83 13.80
C HIS A 6 5.01 -5.84 14.44
N LEU A 7 4.19 -6.32 15.37
CA LEU A 7 3.14 -5.52 16.00
C LEU A 7 3.71 -4.33 16.79
N ASP A 8 4.82 -4.52 17.50
CA ASP A 8 5.44 -3.47 18.30
C ASP A 8 5.89 -2.27 17.43
N ALA A 9 6.46 -2.55 16.26
CA ALA A 9 6.89 -1.52 15.30
C ALA A 9 5.69 -0.81 14.64
N LEU A 10 4.61 -1.55 14.36
CA LEU A 10 3.36 -0.95 13.87
C LEU A 10 2.73 -0.03 14.92
N MET A 11 2.67 -0.47 16.18
CA MET A 11 2.14 0.35 17.27
C MET A 11 3.04 1.56 17.56
N ALA A 12 4.36 1.42 17.45
CA ALA A 12 5.29 2.54 17.54
C ALA A 12 5.03 3.57 16.44
N GLU A 13 4.74 3.13 15.21
CA GLU A 13 4.39 4.00 14.09
C GLU A 13 3.08 4.76 14.33
N VAL A 14 2.02 4.08 14.79
CA VAL A 14 0.75 4.73 15.16
C VAL A 14 0.95 5.79 16.24
N MET A 15 1.84 5.55 17.19
CA MET A 15 2.16 6.47 18.29
C MET A 15 3.17 7.56 17.91
N GLY A 16 3.59 7.65 16.64
CA GLY A 16 4.53 8.66 16.17
C GLY A 16 5.95 8.50 16.73
N LYS A 17 6.35 7.30 17.15
CA LYS A 17 7.67 7.02 17.73
C LYS A 17 8.71 6.72 16.66
N GLU A 18 9.97 7.06 16.92
CA GLU A 18 11.10 6.82 16.01
C GLU A 18 11.29 5.33 15.67
N GLY A 19 10.95 4.43 16.59
CA GLY A 19 10.99 2.98 16.38
C GLY A 19 9.90 2.42 15.45
N GLY A 20 9.04 3.27 14.89
CA GLY A 20 8.03 2.87 13.92
C GLY A 20 8.62 2.48 12.55
N ILE A 21 7.87 1.69 11.78
CA ILE A 21 8.30 1.20 10.45
C ILE A 21 8.59 2.33 9.44
N CYS A 22 8.06 3.52 9.67
CA CYS A 22 8.30 4.74 8.89
C CYS A 22 8.85 5.88 9.79
N LYS A 23 9.45 5.53 10.94
CA LYS A 23 10.00 6.47 11.94
C LYS A 23 8.97 7.41 12.54
N GLY A 24 7.73 6.95 12.68
CA GLY A 24 6.63 7.72 13.27
C GLY A 24 6.05 8.81 12.36
N ARG A 25 6.39 8.80 11.06
CA ARG A 25 5.94 9.81 10.08
C ARG A 25 4.68 9.41 9.34
N GLY A 26 4.42 8.12 9.20
CA GLY A 26 3.26 7.59 8.49
C GLY A 26 2.01 7.54 9.38
N GLY A 27 2.19 7.43 10.69
CA GLY A 27 1.08 7.39 11.64
C GLY A 27 0.14 6.21 11.36
N SER A 28 -1.15 6.39 11.59
CA SER A 28 -2.15 5.33 11.39
C SER A 28 -2.61 5.12 9.95
N MET A 29 -2.21 5.99 9.01
CA MET A 29 -2.80 6.06 7.67
C MET A 29 -1.82 5.72 6.53
N HIS A 30 -0.52 5.62 6.83
CA HIS A 30 0.53 5.49 5.81
C HIS A 30 1.59 4.45 6.21
N PHE A 31 1.17 3.22 6.48
CA PHE A 31 2.13 2.15 6.69
C PHE A 31 2.85 1.78 5.38
N ALA A 32 4.18 1.74 5.44
CA ALA A 32 5.01 1.23 4.36
C ALA A 32 6.14 0.37 4.95
N ASP A 33 6.11 -0.93 4.66
CA ASP A 33 7.09 -1.89 5.14
C ASP A 33 7.51 -2.82 3.99
N ARG A 34 8.63 -2.44 3.36
CA ARG A 34 9.19 -3.18 2.23
C ARG A 34 9.67 -4.58 2.62
N SER A 35 10.03 -4.81 3.89
CA SER A 35 10.53 -6.10 4.36
C SER A 35 9.49 -7.21 4.25
N VAL A 36 8.21 -6.85 4.36
CA VAL A 36 7.05 -7.74 4.22
C VAL A 36 6.22 -7.43 2.96
N GLY A 37 6.78 -6.66 2.03
CA GLY A 37 6.16 -6.30 0.75
C GLY A 37 4.92 -5.41 0.87
N ILE A 38 4.79 -4.59 1.92
CA ILE A 38 3.78 -3.52 2.01
C ILE A 38 4.41 -2.27 1.37
N ILE A 39 3.96 -1.94 0.17
CA ILE A 39 4.59 -0.88 -0.63
C ILE A 39 4.15 0.51 -0.14
N SER A 40 2.85 0.70 0.10
CA SER A 40 2.29 1.96 0.59
C SER A 40 0.81 1.79 1.00
N GLU A 41 0.34 2.72 1.81
CA GLU A 41 -1.07 2.97 2.10
C GLU A 41 -1.41 4.44 1.80
N SER A 42 -2.63 4.67 1.30
CA SER A 42 -3.13 5.99 0.93
C SER A 42 -4.30 6.39 1.81
N ALA A 43 -4.21 7.57 2.42
CA ALA A 43 -5.33 8.21 3.13
C ALA A 43 -6.43 8.72 2.17
N ILE A 44 -6.10 8.90 0.89
CA ILE A 44 -7.06 9.28 -0.14
C ILE A 44 -7.80 8.03 -0.61
N VAL A 45 -9.12 8.05 -0.52
CA VAL A 45 -10.01 7.00 -1.01
C VAL A 45 -9.73 6.76 -2.49
N GLY A 46 -9.46 5.50 -2.87
CA GLY A 46 -9.13 5.12 -4.24
C GLY A 46 -7.72 5.51 -4.72
N GLY A 47 -6.93 6.21 -3.90
CA GLY A 47 -5.56 6.64 -4.26
C GLY A 47 -4.56 5.48 -4.37
N GLY A 48 -4.80 4.38 -3.65
CA GLY A 48 -3.94 3.18 -3.70
C GLY A 48 -4.11 2.31 -4.96
N ILE A 49 -5.22 2.48 -5.69
CA ILE A 49 -5.54 1.67 -6.87
C ILE A 49 -4.56 1.90 -8.02
N PRO A 50 -4.33 3.14 -8.50
CA PRO A 50 -3.37 3.38 -9.58
C PRO A 50 -1.93 3.08 -9.18
N LEU A 51 -1.60 3.22 -7.88
CA LEU A 51 -0.30 2.82 -7.36
C LEU A 51 -0.08 1.31 -7.50
N ALA A 52 -1.08 0.51 -7.14
CA ALA A 52 -1.02 -0.94 -7.29
C ALA A 52 -0.91 -1.36 -8.76
N THR A 53 -1.67 -0.73 -9.66
CA THR A 53 -1.57 -0.94 -11.11
C THR A 53 -0.16 -0.65 -11.62
N GLY A 54 0.44 0.46 -11.19
CA GLY A 54 1.83 0.81 -11.53
C GLY A 54 2.86 -0.18 -11.01
N CYS A 55 2.69 -0.70 -9.78
CA CYS A 55 3.55 -1.75 -9.23
C CYS A 55 3.47 -3.05 -10.03
N ALA A 56 2.26 -3.48 -10.41
CA ALA A 56 2.05 -4.66 -11.25
C ALA A 56 2.66 -4.48 -12.64
N PHE A 57 2.45 -3.30 -13.25
CA PHE A 57 3.05 -2.95 -14.53
C PHE A 57 4.59 -2.97 -14.47
N SER A 58 5.19 -2.47 -13.38
CA SER A 58 6.64 -2.53 -13.17
C SER A 58 7.15 -3.98 -13.14
N ALA A 59 6.44 -4.88 -12.46
CA ALA A 59 6.81 -6.30 -12.42
C ALA A 59 6.81 -6.92 -13.84
N ARG A 60 5.77 -6.61 -14.63
CA ARG A 60 5.66 -7.04 -16.04
C ARG A 60 6.80 -6.51 -16.90
N VAL A 61 7.06 -5.20 -16.85
CA VAL A 61 8.12 -4.55 -17.65
C VAL A 61 9.50 -5.11 -17.30
N ARG A 62 9.73 -5.43 -16.03
CA ARG A 62 11.01 -5.97 -15.54
C ARG A 62 11.16 -7.48 -15.73
N GLY A 63 10.11 -8.18 -16.17
CA GLY A 63 10.13 -9.64 -16.35
C GLY A 63 10.36 -10.40 -15.04
N ILE A 64 9.89 -9.88 -13.91
CA ILE A 64 10.03 -10.52 -12.60
C ILE A 64 8.72 -11.19 -12.19
N ASP A 65 8.84 -12.32 -11.49
CA ASP A 65 7.69 -13.10 -11.01
C ASP A 65 7.16 -12.51 -9.69
N GLN A 66 6.47 -11.37 -9.80
CA GLN A 66 5.83 -10.69 -8.68
C GLN A 66 4.39 -10.32 -9.00
N VAL A 67 3.51 -10.52 -8.01
CA VAL A 67 2.11 -10.10 -8.06
C VAL A 67 1.88 -8.92 -7.12
N THR A 68 0.96 -8.03 -7.51
CA THR A 68 0.51 -6.93 -6.65
C THR A 68 -0.94 -7.14 -6.24
N LEU A 69 -1.23 -6.94 -4.96
CA LEU A 69 -2.58 -6.98 -4.41
C LEU A 69 -3.00 -5.57 -4.00
N CYS A 70 -4.20 -5.15 -4.41
CA CYS A 70 -4.81 -3.88 -4.02
C CYS A 70 -6.04 -4.15 -3.16
N PHE A 71 -6.07 -3.58 -1.96
CA PHE A 71 -7.22 -3.63 -1.07
C PHE A 71 -7.83 -2.23 -0.99
N PHE A 72 -9.15 -2.14 -1.19
CA PHE A 72 -9.90 -0.88 -1.12
C PHE A 72 -11.34 -1.17 -0.69
N GLY A 73 -11.98 -0.16 -0.10
CA GLY A 73 -13.40 -0.24 0.29
C GLY A 73 -14.33 -0.03 -0.91
N ASP A 74 -15.59 -0.42 -0.77
CA ASP A 74 -16.65 -0.25 -1.76
C ASP A 74 -16.81 1.20 -2.22
N GLY A 75 -16.74 2.17 -1.31
CA GLY A 75 -16.82 3.60 -1.67
C GLY A 75 -15.72 4.07 -2.65
N ALA A 76 -14.60 3.35 -2.75
CA ALA A 76 -13.53 3.67 -3.70
C ALA A 76 -13.89 3.34 -5.16
N VAL A 77 -14.90 2.51 -5.42
CA VAL A 77 -15.30 2.15 -6.79
C VAL A 77 -15.87 3.33 -7.56
N ASN A 78 -16.38 4.35 -6.84
CA ASN A 78 -16.94 5.56 -7.45
C ASN A 78 -15.88 6.63 -7.73
N GLN A 79 -14.59 6.35 -7.47
CA GLN A 79 -13.48 7.21 -7.85
C GLN A 79 -13.10 6.94 -9.31
N GLY A 80 -12.78 8.00 -10.07
CA GLY A 80 -12.31 7.85 -11.46
C GLY A 80 -11.08 6.94 -11.57
N THR A 81 -10.20 7.01 -10.57
CA THR A 81 -8.98 6.19 -10.51
C THR A 81 -9.25 4.69 -10.50
N PHE A 82 -10.42 4.24 -10.02
CA PHE A 82 -10.82 2.84 -10.09
C PHE A 82 -11.04 2.41 -11.56
N HIS A 83 -11.86 3.16 -12.30
CA HIS A 83 -12.17 2.86 -13.69
C HIS A 83 -10.95 2.96 -14.60
N GLU A 84 -10.13 4.00 -14.42
CA GLU A 84 -8.87 4.18 -15.16
C GLU A 84 -7.91 3.00 -14.92
N SER A 85 -7.77 2.59 -13.65
CA SER A 85 -6.88 1.49 -13.27
C SER A 85 -7.33 0.15 -13.82
N LEU A 86 -8.64 -0.15 -13.78
CA LEU A 86 -9.18 -1.39 -14.37
C LEU A 86 -9.00 -1.46 -15.88
N ASN A 87 -9.11 -0.32 -16.58
CA ASN A 87 -8.90 -0.28 -18.02
C ASN A 87 -7.41 -0.51 -18.40
N MET A 88 -6.49 -0.16 -17.49
CA MET A 88 -5.04 -0.35 -17.69
C MET A 88 -4.52 -1.72 -17.23
N ALA A 89 -5.25 -2.41 -16.36
CA ALA A 89 -4.82 -3.66 -15.71
C ALA A 89 -4.76 -4.86 -16.67
#